data_AF-A0A382SWW1-F1
#
_entry.id   AF-A0A382SWW1-F1
#
_cell.length_a   1.000
_cell.length_b   1.000
_cell.length_c   1.000
_cell.angle_alpha   90.00
_cell.angle_beta   90.00
_cell.angle_gamma   90.00
#
_symmetry.space_group_name_H-M   'P 1'
#
loop_
_entity.id
_entity.type
_entity.pdbx_description
1 polymer ?
#
loop_
_entity_poly.entity_id
_entity_poly.type
_entity_poly.pdbx_seq_one_letter_code
_entity_poly.pdbx_strand_id
1 'polypeptide(L)'
;MLFFCNPILQNVTISDNNAATRSGGLTLFGANPVIINTIISQNSPDSIELFITENEDYNSNPTITYSNIQGDTTWAGNGNINLDPLFTDPDNGDFTLQPSSPCIDAGDPDSPLDPDGTIADMGAYYYHQEGDPPDPDEVEQVVLVEMFTNDGCTPCVPVNHLLDELFEDYNENITMIRYHWNSPSPTDPMYNYNPADVELRRQMYSILFCPVAVVNGIHILPGQQNIESDSEVNILSELANESILYLGHEVSLDNDSIVVDLEILPFEIIDGPVKSWAVVVEDS
;
A
#
# COMPACT_ATOMS: atom_id res chain seq x y z
N MET A 1 34.46 -10.27 6.54
CA MET A 1 35.79 -10.17 5.88
C MET A 1 35.67 -10.65 4.44
N LEU A 2 36.14 -9.83 3.49
CA LEU A 2 36.23 -10.15 2.06
C LEU A 2 37.71 -10.35 1.70
N PHE A 3 38.01 -11.47 1.06
CA PHE A 3 39.37 -11.91 0.74
C PHE A 3 39.43 -12.33 -0.72
N PHE A 4 40.06 -11.52 -1.57
CA PHE A 4 40.13 -11.75 -3.02
C PHE A 4 38.77 -12.05 -3.67
N CYS A 5 37.72 -11.36 -3.21
CA CYS A 5 36.38 -11.45 -3.76
C CYS A 5 35.76 -10.06 -3.94
N ASN A 6 34.93 -9.92 -4.98
CA ASN A 6 34.34 -8.66 -5.40
C ASN A 6 32.81 -8.80 -5.48
N PRO A 7 32.11 -8.98 -4.35
CA PRO A 7 30.66 -9.05 -4.33
C PRO A 7 30.02 -7.69 -4.64
N ILE A 8 28.75 -7.73 -5.02
CA ILE A 8 27.87 -6.56 -5.03
C ILE A 8 27.06 -6.60 -3.73
N LEU A 9 27.14 -5.54 -2.95
CA LEU A 9 26.31 -5.30 -1.77
C LEU A 9 25.37 -4.16 -2.12
N GLN A 10 24.08 -4.47 -2.25
CA GLN A 10 23.04 -3.55 -2.65
C GLN A 10 21.85 -3.71 -1.71
N ASN A 11 21.33 -2.59 -1.20
CA ASN A 11 20.17 -2.56 -0.30
C ASN A 11 20.37 -3.50 0.90
N VAL A 12 21.49 -3.34 1.59
CA VAL A 12 21.79 -4.11 2.81
C VAL A 12 22.12 -3.20 3.98
N THR A 13 21.94 -3.73 5.19
CA THR A 13 22.37 -3.10 6.43
C THR A 13 23.41 -4.00 7.10
N ILE A 14 24.62 -3.47 7.32
CA ILE A 14 25.69 -4.13 8.08
C ILE A 14 25.88 -3.31 9.35
N SER A 15 25.23 -3.73 10.43
CA SER A 15 25.21 -2.96 11.67
C SER A 15 25.41 -3.81 12.92
N ASP A 16 25.84 -3.16 14.00
CA ASP A 16 26.06 -3.75 15.33
C ASP A 16 27.01 -4.95 15.36
N ASN A 17 28.03 -4.95 14.50
CA ASN A 17 29.06 -5.98 14.51
C ASN A 17 30.27 -5.54 15.32
N ASN A 18 30.73 -6.40 16.23
CA ASN A 18 31.92 -6.17 17.03
C ASN A 18 33.02 -7.19 16.67
N ALA A 19 34.23 -6.70 16.43
CA ALA A 19 35.39 -7.53 16.15
C ALA A 19 36.57 -7.19 17.07
N ALA A 20 37.33 -8.23 17.47
CA ALA A 20 38.40 -8.08 18.46
C ALA A 20 39.67 -7.39 17.93
N THR A 21 39.92 -7.39 16.61
CA THR A 21 41.22 -7.00 16.04
C THR A 21 41.16 -6.28 14.70
N ARG A 22 39.99 -6.21 14.08
CA ARG A 22 39.75 -5.73 12.71
C ARG A 22 38.41 -5.01 12.67
N SER A 23 37.99 -4.45 11.54
CA SER A 23 36.63 -3.89 11.38
C SER A 23 35.54 -4.89 11.80
N GLY A 24 34.54 -4.40 12.51
CA GLY A 24 33.32 -5.14 12.82
C GLY A 24 32.45 -5.34 11.58
N GLY A 25 32.36 -4.32 10.72
CA GLY A 25 31.57 -4.37 9.49
C GLY A 25 32.28 -5.12 8.37
N LEU A 26 33.13 -4.42 7.60
CA LEU A 26 33.83 -4.98 6.45
C LEU A 26 35.34 -4.82 6.53
N THR A 27 36.06 -5.92 6.72
CA THR A 27 37.50 -6.00 6.38
C THR A 27 37.67 -6.37 4.90
N LEU A 28 38.40 -5.56 4.14
CA LEU A 28 38.68 -5.78 2.71
C LEU A 28 40.17 -6.09 2.48
N PHE A 29 40.48 -7.29 1.97
CA PHE A 29 41.84 -7.67 1.58
C PHE A 29 41.89 -8.20 0.15
N GLY A 30 42.57 -7.47 -0.75
CA GLY A 30 42.59 -7.75 -2.19
C GLY A 30 41.18 -7.78 -2.79
N ALA A 31 40.23 -7.05 -2.20
CA ALA A 31 38.81 -7.13 -2.48
C ALA A 31 38.28 -5.77 -2.93
N ASN A 32 37.56 -5.76 -4.04
CA ASN A 32 37.00 -4.56 -4.68
C ASN A 32 35.48 -4.73 -4.84
N PRO A 33 34.72 -4.81 -3.73
CA PRO A 33 33.26 -4.89 -3.81
C PRO A 33 32.67 -3.63 -4.41
N VAL A 34 31.46 -3.77 -4.96
CA VAL A 34 30.57 -2.65 -5.28
C VAL A 34 29.56 -2.55 -4.15
N ILE A 35 29.45 -1.38 -3.53
CA ILE A 35 28.55 -1.10 -2.40
C ILE A 35 27.63 0.05 -2.81
N ILE A 36 26.33 -0.20 -2.83
CA ILE A 36 25.32 0.76 -3.28
C ILE A 36 24.08 0.70 -2.38
N ASN A 37 23.41 1.83 -2.14
CA ASN A 37 22.17 1.92 -1.33
C ASN A 37 22.28 1.15 -0.01
N THR A 38 23.44 1.21 0.65
CA THR A 38 23.77 0.34 1.77
C THR A 38 24.08 1.16 3.01
N ILE A 39 23.61 0.70 4.18
CA ILE A 39 23.99 1.26 5.47
C ILE A 39 25.06 0.38 6.11
N ILE A 40 26.19 0.97 6.50
CA ILE A 40 27.21 0.32 7.33
C ILE A 40 27.49 1.21 8.54
N SER A 41 26.93 0.85 9.68
CA SER A 41 26.90 1.68 10.89
C SER A 41 27.01 0.86 12.16
N GLN A 42 27.25 1.50 13.30
CA GLN A 42 27.31 0.91 14.64
C GLN A 42 28.25 -0.31 14.74
N ASN A 43 29.27 -0.39 13.88
CA ASN A 43 30.25 -1.47 13.92
C ASN A 43 31.48 -1.03 14.70
N SER A 44 32.07 -1.94 15.46
CA SER A 44 33.27 -1.68 16.27
C SER A 44 34.38 -2.69 15.94
N PRO A 45 35.65 -2.27 15.87
CA PRO A 45 36.18 -0.90 15.95
C PRO A 45 35.79 0.02 14.79
N ASP A 46 35.61 -0.51 13.58
CA ASP A 46 35.36 0.30 12.37
C ASP A 46 34.24 -0.31 11.51
N SER A 47 33.55 0.52 10.73
CA SER A 47 32.59 0.09 9.70
C SER A 47 33.25 -0.57 8.51
N ILE A 48 34.37 -0.01 8.03
CA ILE A 48 35.15 -0.60 6.93
C ILE A 48 36.64 -0.42 7.24
N GLU A 49 37.40 -1.50 7.12
CA GLU A 49 38.86 -1.51 7.20
C GLU A 49 39.44 -1.96 5.85
N LEU A 50 40.30 -1.13 5.28
CA LEU A 50 41.13 -1.50 4.13
C LEU A 50 42.43 -2.14 4.60
N PHE A 51 42.68 -3.38 4.21
CA PHE A 51 43.97 -4.01 4.47
C PHE A 51 45.01 -3.47 3.48
N ILE A 52 45.89 -2.61 3.98
CA ILE A 52 47.00 -2.04 3.20
C ILE A 52 48.23 -2.93 3.36
N THR A 53 48.82 -3.35 2.24
CA THR A 53 50.06 -4.14 2.23
C THR A 53 51.16 -3.47 1.42
N GLU A 54 52.41 -3.90 1.61
CA GLU A 54 53.54 -3.45 0.80
C GLU A 54 53.42 -3.86 -0.68
N ASN A 55 52.62 -4.90 -0.97
CA ASN A 55 52.27 -5.25 -2.34
C ASN A 55 50.96 -4.55 -2.73
N GLU A 56 51.08 -3.51 -3.56
CA GLU A 56 49.94 -2.73 -4.03
C GLU A 56 48.90 -3.57 -4.79
N ASP A 57 49.29 -4.70 -5.38
CA ASP A 57 48.37 -5.63 -6.06
C ASP A 57 47.33 -6.25 -5.11
N TYR A 58 47.57 -6.20 -3.80
CA TYR A 58 46.67 -6.72 -2.77
C TYR A 58 45.89 -5.63 -2.03
N ASN A 59 46.06 -4.37 -2.40
CA ASN A 59 45.28 -3.29 -1.83
C ASN A 59 43.85 -3.30 -2.40
N SER A 60 42.90 -3.01 -1.53
CA SER A 60 41.46 -2.97 -1.85
C SER A 60 41.07 -1.56 -2.31
N ASN A 61 40.24 -1.48 -3.35
CA ASN A 61 39.67 -0.25 -3.89
C ASN A 61 38.17 -0.46 -4.16
N PRO A 62 37.32 -0.48 -3.11
CA PRO A 62 35.88 -0.66 -3.27
C PRO A 62 35.26 0.52 -4.02
N THR A 63 34.21 0.24 -4.80
CA THR A 63 33.35 1.29 -5.35
C THR A 63 32.16 1.46 -4.43
N ILE A 64 31.99 2.64 -3.83
CA ILE A 64 30.92 2.94 -2.88
C ILE A 64 30.15 4.16 -3.38
N THR A 65 28.86 4.04 -3.59
CA THR A 65 27.97 5.13 -4.01
C THR A 65 26.63 5.04 -3.30
N TYR A 66 25.96 6.18 -3.08
CA TYR A 66 24.63 6.25 -2.47
C TYR A 66 24.51 5.40 -1.20
N SER A 67 25.53 5.42 -0.34
CA SER A 67 25.60 4.59 0.86
C SER A 67 25.90 5.43 2.10
N ASN A 68 25.36 5.01 3.25
CA ASN A 68 25.62 5.64 4.54
C ASN A 68 26.64 4.84 5.33
N ILE A 69 27.86 5.34 5.45
CA ILE A 69 28.97 4.63 6.09
C ILE A 69 29.45 5.43 7.30
N GLN A 70 29.23 4.89 8.50
CA GLN A 70 29.72 5.49 9.73
C GLN A 70 31.26 5.43 9.78
N GLY A 71 31.90 6.54 10.10
CA GLY A 71 33.34 6.60 10.38
C GLY A 71 33.85 8.02 10.55
N ASP A 72 35.16 8.19 10.64
CA ASP A 72 35.79 9.51 10.82
C ASP A 72 35.78 10.38 9.56
N THR A 73 35.56 9.77 8.39
CA THR A 73 35.53 10.45 7.10
C THR A 73 34.45 9.86 6.21
N THR A 74 33.73 10.70 5.48
CA THR A 74 32.82 10.24 4.42
C THR A 74 33.61 9.57 3.31
N TRP A 75 33.18 8.37 2.91
CA TRP A 75 33.78 7.66 1.79
C TRP A 75 33.52 8.41 0.48
N ALA A 76 34.59 8.68 -0.27
CA ALA A 76 34.49 9.36 -1.56
C ALA A 76 33.63 8.53 -2.53
N GLY A 77 32.65 9.17 -3.16
CA GLY A 77 31.69 8.53 -4.06
C GLY A 77 30.44 9.38 -4.19
N ASN A 78 29.70 9.24 -5.30
CA ASN A 78 28.47 10.00 -5.49
C ASN A 78 27.41 9.57 -4.47
N GLY A 79 26.66 10.53 -3.90
CA GLY A 79 25.55 10.24 -2.99
C GLY A 79 25.93 9.63 -1.64
N ASN A 80 27.21 9.39 -1.32
CA ASN A 80 27.57 8.81 -0.02
C ASN A 80 27.38 9.83 1.10
N ILE A 81 26.85 9.35 2.23
CA ILE A 81 26.68 10.11 3.46
C ILE A 81 27.36 9.40 4.64
N ASN A 82 27.50 10.14 5.73
CA ASN A 82 28.04 9.66 7.01
C ASN A 82 27.27 10.35 8.12
N LEU A 83 26.05 9.87 8.34
CA LEU A 83 25.11 10.41 9.32
C LEU A 83 24.51 9.25 10.12
N ASP A 84 23.94 9.56 11.29
CA ASP A 84 23.20 8.56 12.05
C ASP A 84 22.00 8.05 11.23
N PRO A 85 21.89 6.74 10.93
CA PRO A 85 20.75 6.19 10.20
C PRO A 85 19.42 6.35 10.94
N LEU A 86 19.41 6.63 12.24
CA LEU A 86 18.20 6.72 13.06
C LEU A 86 17.33 5.46 12.93
N PHE A 87 17.88 4.29 13.27
CA PHE A 87 17.10 3.06 13.32
C PHE A 87 16.03 3.10 14.43
N THR A 88 14.92 2.40 14.21
CA THR A 88 13.79 2.34 15.15
C THR A 88 14.16 1.66 16.46
N ASP A 89 14.70 0.43 16.42
CA ASP A 89 15.08 -0.33 17.61
C ASP A 89 16.23 -1.33 17.33
N PRO A 90 17.45 -0.82 17.06
CA PRO A 90 18.57 -1.65 16.64
C PRO A 90 19.02 -2.64 17.73
N ASP A 91 18.85 -2.31 19.01
CA ASP A 91 19.19 -3.18 20.14
C ASP A 91 18.35 -4.48 20.15
N ASN A 92 17.16 -4.46 19.54
CA ASN A 92 16.29 -5.62 19.36
C ASN A 92 16.30 -6.17 17.92
N GLY A 93 17.21 -5.70 17.07
CA GLY A 93 17.38 -6.16 15.69
C GLY A 93 16.42 -5.53 14.68
N ASP A 94 15.70 -4.47 15.07
CA ASP A 94 14.87 -3.69 14.17
C ASP A 94 15.69 -2.54 13.56
N PHE A 95 16.10 -2.76 12.32
CA PHE A 95 16.87 -1.82 11.51
C PHE A 95 15.99 -1.05 10.51
N THR A 96 14.67 -0.98 10.74
CA THR A 96 13.82 -0.01 10.03
C THR A 96 14.22 1.42 10.39
N LEU A 97 13.96 2.37 9.50
CA LEU A 97 14.33 3.78 9.70
C LEU A 97 13.24 4.53 10.47
N GLN A 98 13.63 5.53 11.25
CA GLN A 98 12.71 6.51 11.82
C GLN A 98 12.34 7.58 10.77
N PRO A 99 11.18 8.26 10.89
CA PRO A 99 10.67 9.22 9.90
C PRO A 99 11.63 10.38 9.55
N SER A 100 12.58 10.71 10.43
CA SER A 100 13.55 11.78 10.24
C SER A 100 14.92 11.28 9.77
N SER A 101 15.03 10.01 9.39
CA SER A 101 16.29 9.41 8.98
C SER A 101 16.85 10.12 7.75
N PRO A 102 18.17 10.42 7.72
CA PRO A 102 18.83 10.96 6.53
C PRO A 102 19.03 9.90 5.44
N CYS A 103 18.67 8.64 5.70
CA CYS A 103 18.78 7.54 4.75
C CYS A 103 17.52 7.36 3.89
N ILE A 104 16.42 8.05 4.25
CA ILE A 104 15.17 8.06 3.50
C ILE A 104 15.36 8.87 2.22
N ASP A 105 14.88 8.37 1.07
CA ASP A 105 14.97 8.99 -0.26
C ASP A 105 16.41 9.31 -0.71
N ALA A 106 17.40 8.67 -0.11
CA ALA A 106 18.81 9.08 -0.24
C ALA A 106 19.64 8.15 -1.14
N GLY A 107 19.07 7.04 -1.62
CA GLY A 107 19.73 6.07 -2.48
C GLY A 107 19.93 6.57 -3.92
N ASP A 108 20.33 5.64 -4.79
CA ASP A 108 20.58 5.89 -6.21
C ASP A 108 19.27 6.26 -6.94
N PRO A 109 19.14 7.49 -7.48
CA PRO A 109 17.93 7.92 -8.18
C PRO A 109 17.68 7.16 -9.49
N ASP A 110 18.67 6.44 -10.02
CA ASP A 110 18.53 5.59 -11.20
C ASP A 110 18.19 4.13 -10.84
N SER A 111 18.10 3.79 -9.55
CA SER A 111 17.67 2.46 -9.09
C SER A 111 16.13 2.32 -9.12
N PRO A 112 15.58 1.09 -9.08
CA PRO A 112 14.15 0.92 -8.92
C PRO A 112 13.64 1.67 -7.68
N LEU A 113 12.50 2.33 -7.81
CA LEU A 113 11.81 3.01 -6.71
C LEU A 113 11.46 2.01 -5.61
N ASP A 114 11.32 2.52 -4.39
CA ASP A 114 10.77 1.73 -3.28
C ASP A 114 9.29 1.43 -3.52
N PRO A 115 8.70 0.43 -2.82
CA PRO A 115 7.33 0.01 -3.05
C PRO A 115 6.26 1.10 -2.89
N ASP A 116 6.58 2.22 -2.24
CA ASP A 116 5.74 3.41 -2.11
C ASP A 116 5.98 4.48 -3.19
N GLY A 117 6.80 4.18 -4.20
CA GLY A 117 7.03 5.02 -5.36
C GLY A 117 8.07 6.12 -5.16
N THR A 118 8.74 6.16 -4.00
CA THR A 118 9.77 7.16 -3.71
C THR A 118 11.17 6.70 -4.13
N ILE A 119 12.17 7.58 -4.01
CA ILE A 119 13.55 7.21 -4.36
C ILE A 119 14.02 6.17 -3.35
N ALA A 120 14.71 5.13 -3.83
CA ALA A 120 15.19 4.06 -2.95
C ALA A 120 15.91 4.59 -1.70
N ASP A 121 15.54 4.04 -0.55
CA ASP A 121 16.23 4.27 0.71
C ASP A 121 17.59 3.57 0.75
N MET A 122 18.49 4.09 1.58
CA MET A 122 19.69 3.34 1.91
C MET A 122 19.36 2.28 2.97
N GLY A 123 19.83 1.05 2.78
CA GLY A 123 19.73 -0.01 3.78
C GLY A 123 18.92 -1.23 3.31
N ALA A 124 18.65 -2.13 4.25
CA ALA A 124 17.91 -3.36 3.99
C ALA A 124 16.39 -3.20 3.93
N TYR A 125 15.86 -2.14 4.52
CA TYR A 125 14.42 -1.87 4.61
C TYR A 125 14.17 -0.45 4.14
N TYR A 126 13.18 -0.29 3.27
CA TYR A 126 12.63 1.02 2.96
C TYR A 126 11.73 1.49 4.10
N TYR A 127 11.63 2.79 4.26
CA TYR A 127 10.70 3.48 5.11
C TYR A 127 9.48 3.83 4.29
N HIS A 128 8.34 3.25 4.63
CA HIS A 128 7.10 3.64 3.98
C HIS A 128 6.76 5.10 4.32
N GLN A 129 6.89 5.97 3.33
CA GLN A 129 6.51 7.37 3.44
C GLN A 129 5.01 7.46 3.21
N GLU A 130 4.25 7.54 4.31
CA GLU A 130 2.84 7.92 4.22
C GLU A 130 2.74 9.32 3.59
N GLY A 131 2.37 9.35 2.31
CA GLY A 131 2.13 10.55 1.52
C GLY A 131 3.16 10.81 0.42
N ASP A 132 3.09 10.02 -0.66
CA ASP A 132 2.39 10.55 -1.84
C ASP A 132 1.13 9.71 -2.06
N PRO A 133 -0.05 10.33 -2.26
CA PRO A 133 -1.21 9.57 -2.68
C PRO A 133 -0.87 8.86 -4.00
N PRO A 134 -1.39 7.63 -4.24
CA PRO A 134 -1.20 6.97 -5.52
C PRO A 134 -1.55 7.95 -6.64
N ASP A 135 -0.75 8.00 -7.70
CA ASP A 135 -0.95 8.95 -8.80
C ASP A 135 -2.43 8.88 -9.23
N PRO A 136 -3.17 10.00 -9.26
CA PRO A 136 -4.57 9.99 -9.71
C PRO A 136 -4.74 9.33 -11.08
N ASP A 137 -3.72 9.39 -11.94
CA ASP A 137 -3.70 8.75 -13.26
C ASP A 137 -3.53 7.21 -13.18
N GLU A 138 -3.12 6.67 -12.02
CA GLU A 138 -2.96 5.24 -11.72
C GLU A 138 -4.08 4.67 -10.82
N VAL A 139 -4.99 5.51 -10.29
CA VAL A 139 -6.13 5.06 -9.49
C VAL A 139 -7.38 4.95 -10.34
N GLU A 140 -7.79 3.71 -10.59
CA GLU A 140 -9.02 3.44 -11.32
C GLU A 140 -10.26 3.75 -10.46
N GLN A 141 -11.26 4.37 -11.09
CA GLN A 141 -12.53 4.69 -10.45
C GLN A 141 -13.28 3.41 -10.09
N VAL A 142 -13.62 3.28 -8.81
CA VAL A 142 -14.49 2.19 -8.33
C VAL A 142 -15.92 2.73 -8.19
N VAL A 143 -16.85 2.10 -8.90
CA VAL A 143 -18.28 2.41 -8.83
C VAL A 143 -18.94 1.57 -7.75
N LEU A 144 -19.58 2.24 -6.79
CA LEU A 144 -20.41 1.60 -5.78
C LEU A 144 -21.83 1.42 -6.31
N VAL A 145 -22.30 0.17 -6.36
CA VAL A 145 -23.67 -0.19 -6.69
C VAL A 145 -24.38 -0.74 -5.45
N GLU A 146 -25.42 -0.05 -5.00
CA GLU A 146 -26.26 -0.47 -3.88
C GLU A 146 -27.62 -0.94 -4.40
N MET A 147 -27.90 -2.23 -4.30
CA MET A 147 -29.14 -2.83 -4.77
C MET A 147 -30.07 -3.15 -3.59
N PHE A 148 -31.29 -2.61 -3.63
CA PHE A 148 -32.37 -2.97 -2.71
C PHE A 148 -33.21 -4.09 -3.30
N THR A 149 -33.12 -5.29 -2.70
CA THR A 149 -33.64 -6.54 -3.26
C THR A 149 -34.34 -7.39 -2.21
N ASN A 150 -34.95 -8.49 -2.64
CA ASN A 150 -35.61 -9.44 -1.76
C ASN A 150 -35.72 -10.81 -2.46
N ASP A 151 -35.51 -11.90 -1.73
CA ASP A 151 -35.59 -13.27 -2.23
C ASP A 151 -36.98 -13.60 -2.83
N GLY A 152 -38.05 -13.01 -2.28
CA GLY A 152 -39.41 -13.14 -2.80
C GLY A 152 -39.75 -12.21 -3.98
N CYS A 153 -38.81 -11.42 -4.49
CA CYS A 153 -39.04 -10.42 -5.53
C CYS A 153 -38.75 -10.97 -6.93
N THR A 154 -39.77 -11.42 -7.65
CA THR A 154 -39.62 -11.86 -9.05
C THR A 154 -39.03 -10.78 -9.98
N PRO A 155 -39.44 -9.48 -9.89
CA PRO A 155 -38.84 -8.44 -10.73
C PRO A 155 -37.37 -8.14 -10.42
N CYS A 156 -36.84 -8.61 -9.29
CA CYS A 156 -35.44 -8.38 -8.90
C CYS A 156 -34.46 -9.31 -9.62
N VAL A 157 -34.93 -10.47 -10.12
CA VAL A 157 -34.12 -11.50 -10.77
C VAL A 157 -33.30 -10.98 -11.96
N PRO A 158 -33.88 -10.31 -12.97
CA PRO A 158 -33.09 -9.91 -14.14
C PRO A 158 -32.09 -8.79 -13.81
N VAL A 159 -32.41 -7.92 -12.83
CA VAL A 159 -31.47 -6.90 -12.33
C VAL A 159 -30.30 -7.54 -11.58
N ASN A 160 -30.56 -8.57 -10.76
CA ASN A 160 -29.48 -9.32 -10.13
C ASN A 160 -28.54 -9.93 -11.18
N HIS A 161 -29.08 -10.59 -12.21
CA HIS A 161 -28.28 -11.20 -13.27
C HIS A 161 -27.43 -10.19 -14.05
N LEU A 162 -28.01 -9.04 -14.41
CA LEU A 162 -27.25 -7.97 -15.04
C LEU A 162 -26.08 -7.51 -14.15
N LEU A 163 -26.37 -7.31 -12.86
CA LEU A 163 -25.38 -6.85 -11.90
C LEU A 163 -24.29 -7.90 -11.64
N ASP A 164 -24.63 -9.19 -11.65
CA ASP A 164 -23.65 -10.29 -11.59
C ASP A 164 -22.75 -10.28 -12.84
N GLU A 165 -23.32 -10.13 -14.04
CA GLU A 165 -22.57 -10.07 -15.30
C GLU A 165 -21.62 -8.85 -15.33
N LEU A 166 -22.11 -7.67 -14.94
CA LEU A 166 -21.27 -6.47 -14.84
C LEU A 166 -20.17 -6.60 -13.79
N PHE A 167 -20.45 -7.23 -12.65
CA PHE A 167 -19.44 -7.46 -11.63
C PHE A 167 -18.37 -8.44 -12.12
N GLU A 168 -18.73 -9.46 -12.90
CA GLU A 168 -17.75 -10.36 -13.53
C GLU A 168 -16.89 -9.64 -14.57
N ASP A 169 -17.47 -8.75 -15.37
CA ASP A 169 -16.76 -8.02 -16.44
C ASP A 169 -15.86 -6.88 -15.90
N TYR A 170 -16.18 -6.32 -14.73
CA TYR A 170 -15.51 -5.15 -14.14
C TYR A 170 -15.18 -5.35 -12.65
N ASN A 171 -14.77 -6.56 -12.26
CA ASN A 171 -14.57 -6.97 -10.86
C ASN A 171 -13.54 -6.12 -10.07
N GLU A 172 -12.65 -5.41 -10.76
CA GLU A 172 -11.68 -4.49 -10.16
C GLU A 172 -12.24 -3.07 -9.99
N ASN A 173 -13.30 -2.71 -10.72
CA ASN A 173 -13.83 -1.33 -10.77
C ASN A 173 -15.29 -1.20 -10.31
N ILE A 174 -15.96 -2.31 -9.99
CA ILE A 174 -17.32 -2.29 -9.44
C ILE A 174 -17.30 -2.95 -8.07
N THR A 175 -17.87 -2.28 -7.09
CA THR A 175 -18.18 -2.88 -5.79
C THR A 175 -19.68 -2.83 -5.53
N MET A 176 -20.22 -3.87 -4.91
CA MET A 176 -21.66 -4.04 -4.81
C MET A 176 -22.13 -4.41 -3.41
N ILE A 177 -23.23 -3.79 -2.99
CA ILE A 177 -23.93 -4.14 -1.75
C ILE A 177 -25.37 -4.48 -2.08
N ARG A 178 -25.81 -5.69 -1.70
CA ARG A 178 -27.20 -6.12 -1.83
C ARG A 178 -27.92 -6.01 -0.49
N TYR A 179 -28.74 -4.97 -0.37
CA TYR A 179 -29.60 -4.76 0.77
C TYR A 179 -30.89 -5.56 0.63
N HIS A 180 -30.91 -6.73 1.27
CA HIS A 180 -32.12 -7.53 1.44
C HIS A 180 -33.01 -6.89 2.51
N TRP A 181 -34.23 -6.51 2.13
CA TRP A 181 -35.20 -5.86 3.03
C TRP A 181 -36.53 -6.60 3.05
N ASN A 182 -37.45 -6.22 3.94
CA ASN A 182 -38.67 -6.99 4.25
C ASN A 182 -39.80 -6.98 3.20
N SER A 183 -39.54 -6.52 1.97
CA SER A 183 -40.55 -6.33 0.94
C SER A 183 -40.06 -6.85 -0.42
N PRO A 184 -40.89 -7.58 -1.20
CA PRO A 184 -42.32 -7.86 -0.96
C PRO A 184 -42.57 -8.96 0.08
N SER A 185 -41.54 -9.72 0.45
CA SER A 185 -41.65 -10.81 1.43
C SER A 185 -40.91 -10.47 2.72
N PRO A 186 -41.57 -10.50 3.90
CA PRO A 186 -40.91 -10.26 5.17
C PRO A 186 -40.08 -11.47 5.66
N THR A 187 -40.09 -12.59 4.93
CA THR A 187 -39.42 -13.84 5.33
C THR A 187 -38.12 -14.09 4.58
N ASP A 188 -37.58 -13.08 3.90
CA ASP A 188 -36.26 -13.17 3.29
C ASP A 188 -35.21 -13.50 4.38
N PRO A 189 -34.48 -14.63 4.25
CA PRO A 189 -33.49 -15.02 5.24
C PRO A 189 -32.40 -13.97 5.44
N MET A 190 -31.96 -13.30 4.37
CA MET A 190 -30.87 -12.33 4.39
C MET A 190 -31.26 -11.03 5.11
N TYR A 191 -32.52 -10.62 5.00
CA TYR A 191 -33.04 -9.46 5.73
C TYR A 191 -32.91 -9.59 7.26
N ASN A 192 -32.98 -10.83 7.80
CA ASN A 192 -32.99 -11.04 9.24
C ASN A 192 -31.63 -10.79 9.92
N TYR A 193 -30.53 -10.71 9.15
CA TYR A 193 -29.18 -10.53 9.69
C TYR A 193 -28.87 -9.07 10.03
N ASN A 194 -29.32 -8.12 9.21
CA ASN A 194 -29.06 -6.70 9.44
C ASN A 194 -30.26 -5.76 9.15
N PRO A 195 -31.43 -5.98 9.78
CA PRO A 195 -32.64 -5.23 9.44
C PRO A 195 -32.56 -3.73 9.81
N ALA A 196 -31.77 -3.36 10.83
CA ALA A 196 -31.68 -1.98 11.29
C ALA A 196 -30.86 -1.10 10.34
N ASP A 197 -29.68 -1.55 9.91
CA ASP A 197 -28.83 -0.77 9.00
C ASP A 197 -29.41 -0.73 7.58
N VAL A 198 -29.99 -1.86 7.11
CA VAL A 198 -30.73 -1.92 5.84
C VAL A 198 -31.84 -0.87 5.83
N GLU A 199 -32.64 -0.80 6.90
CA GLU A 199 -33.74 0.16 7.00
C GLU A 199 -33.23 1.61 7.06
N LEU A 200 -32.14 1.87 7.77
CA LEU A 200 -31.50 3.19 7.82
C LEU A 200 -31.04 3.63 6.43
N ARG A 201 -30.34 2.76 5.69
CA ARG A 201 -29.84 3.05 4.35
C ARG A 201 -30.98 3.24 3.35
N ARG A 202 -32.01 2.39 3.44
CA ARG A 202 -33.23 2.51 2.63
C ARG A 202 -33.94 3.84 2.85
N GLN A 203 -34.08 4.27 4.11
CA GLN A 203 -34.70 5.55 4.46
C GLN A 203 -33.86 6.73 3.95
N MET A 204 -32.53 6.63 3.99
CA MET A 204 -31.63 7.66 3.46
C MET A 204 -31.90 7.95 1.98
N TYR A 205 -32.07 6.91 1.17
CA TYR A 205 -32.40 7.04 -0.26
C TYR A 205 -33.90 7.15 -0.56
N SER A 206 -34.76 7.13 0.46
CA SER A 206 -36.22 7.16 0.31
C SER A 206 -36.77 6.06 -0.60
N ILE A 207 -36.19 4.84 -0.54
CA ILE A 207 -36.58 3.71 -1.40
C ILE A 207 -37.93 3.13 -0.94
N LEU A 208 -38.93 3.04 -1.80
CA LEU A 208 -40.29 2.59 -1.42
C LEU A 208 -40.70 1.22 -1.98
N PHE A 209 -39.87 0.62 -2.82
CA PHE A 209 -40.14 -0.65 -3.49
C PHE A 209 -38.82 -1.30 -3.92
N CYS A 210 -38.89 -2.53 -4.45
CA CYS A 210 -37.75 -3.25 -5.02
C CYS A 210 -38.15 -3.88 -6.37
N PRO A 211 -37.20 -4.05 -7.31
CA PRO A 211 -35.80 -3.67 -7.21
C PRO A 211 -35.59 -2.15 -7.31
N VAL A 212 -34.55 -1.65 -6.64
CA VAL A 212 -33.95 -0.34 -6.91
C VAL A 212 -32.44 -0.49 -6.85
N ALA A 213 -31.74 0.01 -7.87
CA ALA A 213 -30.30 0.17 -7.85
C ALA A 213 -29.96 1.64 -7.58
N VAL A 214 -28.92 1.86 -6.78
CA VAL A 214 -28.34 3.17 -6.53
C VAL A 214 -26.87 3.13 -6.92
N VAL A 215 -26.46 3.96 -7.87
CA VAL A 215 -25.06 4.03 -8.35
C VAL A 215 -24.40 5.28 -7.78
N ASN A 216 -23.26 5.10 -7.09
CA ASN A 216 -22.48 6.14 -6.40
C ASN A 216 -23.30 7.05 -5.47
N GLY A 217 -24.45 6.58 -4.98
CA GLY A 217 -25.38 7.38 -4.18
C GLY A 217 -26.09 8.51 -4.93
N ILE A 218 -25.87 8.67 -6.23
CA ILE A 218 -26.39 9.79 -7.05
C ILE A 218 -27.46 9.35 -8.03
N HIS A 219 -27.31 8.19 -8.68
CA HIS A 219 -28.26 7.68 -9.64
C HIS A 219 -29.20 6.68 -8.96
N ILE A 220 -30.36 7.14 -8.53
CA ILE A 220 -31.40 6.27 -7.96
C ILE A 220 -32.28 5.79 -9.12
N LEU A 221 -32.33 4.48 -9.36
CA LEU A 221 -32.99 3.86 -10.51
C LEU A 221 -34.20 3.02 -10.07
N PRO A 222 -35.38 3.64 -9.94
CA PRO A 222 -36.54 2.98 -9.40
C PRO A 222 -37.40 2.33 -10.51
N GLY A 223 -37.57 1.01 -10.49
CA GLY A 223 -38.69 0.35 -11.18
C GLY A 223 -38.29 -0.87 -12.02
N GLN A 224 -39.25 -1.40 -12.78
CA GLN A 224 -39.06 -2.60 -13.62
C GLN A 224 -38.81 -2.28 -15.11
N GLN A 225 -39.26 -1.13 -15.62
CA GLN A 225 -39.04 -0.76 -17.02
C GLN A 225 -37.72 0.03 -17.11
N ASN A 226 -36.81 -0.43 -17.97
CA ASN A 226 -35.51 0.18 -18.27
C ASN A 226 -34.46 0.19 -17.15
N ILE A 227 -34.75 -0.36 -15.96
CA ILE A 227 -33.74 -0.38 -14.87
C ILE A 227 -32.46 -1.09 -15.29
N GLU A 228 -32.54 -2.17 -16.07
CA GLU A 228 -31.37 -2.88 -16.57
C GLU A 228 -30.52 -1.97 -17.47
N SER A 229 -31.12 -1.45 -18.55
CA SER A 229 -30.41 -0.57 -19.48
C SER A 229 -29.91 0.71 -18.82
N ASP A 230 -30.68 1.29 -17.91
CA ASP A 230 -30.31 2.53 -17.22
C ASP A 230 -29.22 2.26 -16.17
N SER A 231 -29.21 1.09 -15.52
CA SER A 231 -28.14 0.72 -14.57
C SER A 231 -26.84 0.52 -15.32
N GLU A 232 -26.84 -0.25 -16.40
CA GLU A 232 -25.67 -0.44 -17.25
C GLU A 232 -25.13 0.90 -17.77
N VAL A 233 -25.99 1.75 -18.34
CA VAL A 233 -25.57 3.06 -18.86
C VAL A 233 -24.97 3.94 -17.77
N ASN A 234 -25.59 4.01 -16.59
CA ASN A 234 -25.08 4.86 -15.51
C ASN A 234 -23.78 4.31 -14.92
N ILE A 235 -23.67 2.99 -14.70
CA ILE A 235 -22.44 2.35 -14.22
C ILE A 235 -21.30 2.64 -15.19
N LEU A 236 -21.49 2.38 -16.49
CA LEU A 236 -20.47 2.62 -17.51
C LEU A 236 -20.11 4.11 -17.64
N SER A 237 -21.08 5.01 -17.41
CA SER A 237 -20.81 6.45 -17.41
C SER A 237 -19.98 6.90 -16.20
N GLU A 238 -20.20 6.28 -15.04
CA GLU A 238 -19.44 6.57 -13.82
C GLU A 238 -18.04 5.97 -13.87
N LEU A 239 -17.88 4.78 -14.46
CA LEU A 239 -16.57 4.16 -14.71
C LEU A 239 -15.68 4.99 -15.64
N ALA A 240 -16.28 5.87 -16.44
CA ALA A 240 -15.54 6.76 -17.35
C ALA A 240 -15.06 8.07 -16.68
N ASN A 241 -15.41 8.31 -15.41
CA ASN A 241 -14.97 9.48 -14.66
C ASN A 241 -13.66 9.20 -13.91
N GLU A 242 -12.92 10.27 -13.61
CA GLU A 242 -11.75 10.20 -12.73
C GLU A 242 -12.19 10.16 -11.26
N SER A 243 -11.43 9.45 -10.43
CA SER A 243 -11.67 9.46 -8.98
C SER A 243 -11.22 10.79 -8.37
N ILE A 244 -11.98 11.27 -7.39
CA ILE A 244 -11.64 12.50 -6.63
C ILE A 244 -10.91 12.18 -5.32
N LEU A 245 -10.85 10.91 -4.93
CA LEU A 245 -10.18 10.44 -3.71
C LEU A 245 -9.81 8.96 -3.84
N TYR A 246 -8.70 8.57 -3.22
CA TYR A 246 -8.32 7.19 -3.01
C TYR A 246 -8.94 6.65 -1.71
N LEU A 247 -9.47 5.42 -1.79
CA LEU A 247 -9.92 4.62 -0.65
C LEU A 247 -9.10 3.33 -0.60
N GLY A 248 -8.11 3.29 0.29
CA GLY A 248 -7.33 2.09 0.59
C GLY A 248 -7.89 1.36 1.81
N HIS A 249 -7.64 0.06 1.89
CA HIS A 249 -7.86 -0.66 3.13
C HIS A 249 -6.86 -1.82 3.30
N GLU A 250 -6.47 -2.07 4.55
CA GLU A 250 -5.74 -3.27 4.95
C GLU A 250 -6.59 -4.06 5.95
N VAL A 251 -6.68 -5.38 5.74
CA VAL A 251 -7.42 -6.27 6.63
C VAL A 251 -6.44 -7.18 7.36
N SER A 252 -6.50 -7.16 8.69
CA SER A 252 -5.73 -8.07 9.53
C SER A 252 -6.64 -8.81 10.52
N LEU A 253 -6.16 -9.97 10.98
CA LEU A 253 -6.87 -10.81 11.94
C LEU A 253 -6.17 -10.71 13.30
N ASP A 254 -6.90 -10.30 14.33
CA ASP A 254 -6.45 -10.33 15.72
C ASP A 254 -7.36 -11.23 16.56
N ASN A 255 -6.96 -12.50 16.68
CA ASN A 255 -7.68 -13.54 17.41
C ASN A 255 -9.15 -13.67 16.97
N ASP A 256 -10.07 -13.09 17.75
CA ASP A 256 -11.52 -13.08 17.52
C ASP A 256 -12.02 -11.78 16.85
N SER A 257 -11.10 -10.94 16.34
CA SER A 257 -11.41 -9.65 15.71
C SER A 257 -10.88 -9.59 14.28
N ILE A 258 -11.67 -8.96 13.40
CA ILE A 258 -11.20 -8.46 12.11
C ILE A 258 -10.87 -6.98 12.31
N VAL A 259 -9.63 -6.60 12.03
CA VAL A 259 -9.19 -5.20 12.04
C VAL A 259 -9.13 -4.74 10.59
N VAL A 260 -9.77 -3.60 10.32
CA VAL A 260 -9.77 -2.96 9.01
C VAL A 260 -9.19 -1.58 9.20
N ASP A 261 -7.98 -1.38 8.68
CA ASP A 261 -7.35 -0.08 8.59
C ASP A 261 -7.78 0.57 7.28
N LEU A 262 -8.43 1.74 7.38
CA LEU A 262 -8.96 2.46 6.23
C LEU A 262 -8.09 3.67 5.94
N GLU A 263 -7.66 3.79 4.69
CA GLU A 263 -6.92 4.93 4.18
C GLU A 263 -7.82 5.75 3.25
N ILE A 264 -7.87 7.07 3.45
CA ILE A 264 -8.69 7.99 2.67
C ILE A 264 -7.83 9.18 2.28
N LEU A 265 -7.45 9.24 1.00
CA LEU A 265 -6.58 10.30 0.48
C LEU A 265 -7.32 11.08 -0.60
N PRO A 266 -7.67 12.35 -0.35
CA PRO A 266 -8.33 13.17 -1.37
C PRO A 266 -7.32 13.66 -2.42
N PHE A 267 -7.65 13.54 -3.71
CA PHE A 267 -6.85 14.10 -4.81
C PHE A 267 -7.15 15.58 -5.04
N GLU A 268 -8.34 16.02 -4.63
CA GLU A 268 -8.77 17.42 -4.68
C GLU A 268 -9.21 17.94 -3.30
N ILE A 269 -9.41 19.25 -3.17
CA ILE A 269 -9.93 19.83 -1.92
C ILE A 269 -11.40 19.41 -1.72
N ILE A 270 -11.68 18.68 -0.65
CA ILE A 270 -13.05 18.34 -0.26
C ILE A 270 -13.61 19.38 0.71
N ASP A 271 -14.62 20.13 0.26
CA ASP A 271 -15.33 21.11 1.09
C ASP A 271 -16.44 20.45 1.92
N GLY A 272 -16.29 20.46 3.24
CA GLY A 272 -17.33 20.05 4.20
C GLY A 272 -17.03 18.78 4.99
N PRO A 273 -17.98 18.29 5.81
CA PRO A 273 -17.76 17.12 6.65
C PRO A 273 -17.76 15.84 5.81
N VAL A 274 -16.65 15.11 5.82
CA VAL A 274 -16.53 13.76 5.25
C VAL A 274 -16.96 12.72 6.28
N LYS A 275 -17.62 11.67 5.81
CA LYS A 275 -17.97 10.48 6.60
C LYS A 275 -17.54 9.24 5.84
N SER A 276 -16.94 8.30 6.54
CA SER A 276 -16.62 6.97 6.03
C SER A 276 -17.50 5.92 6.69
N TRP A 277 -17.76 4.84 5.96
CA TRP A 277 -18.48 3.67 6.44
C TRP A 277 -17.71 2.43 6.02
N ALA A 278 -17.44 1.53 6.95
CA ALA A 278 -16.99 0.19 6.66
C ALA A 278 -18.21 -0.73 6.57
N VAL A 279 -18.33 -1.48 5.49
CA VAL A 279 -19.41 -2.46 5.31
C VAL A 279 -18.79 -3.83 5.11
N VAL A 280 -19.20 -4.80 5.92
CA VAL A 280 -18.84 -6.20 5.74
C VAL A 280 -19.98 -6.87 5.00
N VAL A 281 -19.68 -7.45 3.85
CA VAL A 281 -20.63 -8.15 2.99
C VAL A 281 -20.27 -9.64 3.02
N GLU A 282 -21.28 -10.49 3.13
CA GLU A 282 -21.11 -11.93 2.91
C GLU A 282 -21.10 -12.17 1.40
N ASP A 283 -20.00 -12.72 0.88
CA ASP A 283 -19.88 -13.10 -0.52
C ASP A 283 -20.71 -14.36 -0.79
N SER A 284 -21.44 -14.39 -1.91
CA SER A 284 -22.43 -15.41 -2.24
C SER A 284 -21.92 -16.48 -3.20
#